data_AF-A0A941A221-F1
#
_entry.id   AF-A0A941A221-F1
#
_cell.length_a   1.000
_cell.length_b   1.000
_cell.length_c   1.000
_cell.angle_alpha   90.00
_cell.angle_beta   90.00
_cell.angle_gamma   90.00
#
_symmetry.space_group_name_H-M   'P 1'
#
loop_
_entity.id
_entity.type
_entity.pdbx_description
1 polymer ?
#
loop_
_entity_poly.entity_id
_entity_poly.type
_entity_poly.pdbx_seq_one_letter_code
_entity_poly.pdbx_strand_id
1 'polypeptide(L)' 'ANKLGIGPMGFGGKTTLLGCKIGALNRLPASFFVSISYMCWAYRRQGFVLDGQGKIVKWLY' A
#
# COMPACT_ATOMS: atom_id res chain seq x y z
N ALA A 1 4.42 12.83 5.86
CA ALA A 1 3.41 12.29 6.80
C ALA A 1 3.83 12.50 8.25
N ASN A 2 4.82 11.77 8.78
CA ASN A 2 5.18 11.80 10.21
C ASN A 2 5.58 13.17 10.77
N LYS A 3 6.18 14.05 9.96
CA LYS A 3 6.51 15.44 10.36
C LYS A 3 5.28 16.31 10.64
N LEU A 4 4.09 15.95 10.16
CA LEU A 4 2.86 16.69 10.40
C LEU A 4 2.34 16.53 11.83
N GLY A 5 2.87 15.60 12.62
CA GLY A 5 2.52 15.44 14.03
C GLY A 5 1.11 14.90 14.29
N ILE A 6 0.37 14.48 13.25
CA ILE A 6 -1.01 13.99 13.34
C ILE A 6 -1.10 12.70 14.20
N GLY A 7 -0.07 11.85 14.16
CA GLY A 7 -0.04 10.57 14.87
C GLY A 7 -1.09 9.55 14.43
N PRO A 8 -1.19 8.42 15.13
CA PRO A 8 -2.16 7.36 14.83
C PRO A 8 -3.58 7.84 15.16
N MET A 9 -4.52 7.62 14.22
CA MET A 9 -5.93 8.03 14.34
C MET A 9 -6.17 9.53 14.59
N GLY A 10 -5.15 10.39 14.44
CA GLY A 10 -5.27 11.83 14.68
C GLY A 10 -5.04 12.27 16.13
N PHE A 11 -4.63 11.38 17.03
CA PHE A 11 -4.40 11.70 18.45
C PHE A 11 -3.05 12.36 18.74
N GLY A 12 -2.33 12.76 17.71
CA GLY A 12 -0.99 13.33 17.85
C GLY A 12 0.08 12.25 17.98
N GLY A 13 1.33 12.63 17.67
CA GLY A 13 2.50 11.77 17.83
C GLY A 13 3.31 11.58 16.56
N LYS A 14 4.40 10.80 16.68
CA LYS A 14 5.43 10.69 15.63
C LYS A 14 5.01 9.80 14.45
N THR A 15 4.13 8.82 14.67
CA THR A 15 3.80 7.80 13.66
C THR A 15 2.42 8.02 13.08
N THR A 16 2.34 8.74 11.96
CA THR A 16 1.09 8.93 11.18
C THR A 16 0.93 7.87 10.10
N LEU A 17 2.04 7.42 9.51
CA LEU A 17 2.03 6.51 8.37
C LEU A 17 3.06 5.39 8.59
N LEU A 18 2.58 4.15 8.52
CA LEU A 18 3.39 2.95 8.75
C LEU A 18 4.29 2.62 7.57
N GLY A 19 3.81 2.86 6.34
CA GLY A 19 4.58 2.62 5.12
C GLY A 19 3.95 3.29 3.92
N CYS A 20 4.77 3.71 2.96
CA CYS A 20 4.35 4.33 1.71
C CYS A 20 4.92 3.52 0.55
N LYS A 21 4.06 3.16 -0.41
CA LYS A 21 4.48 2.54 -1.67
C LYS A 21 4.20 3.55 -2.78
N ILE A 22 5.22 3.86 -3.56
CA ILE A 22 5.16 4.82 -4.66
C ILE A 22 5.61 4.10 -5.92
N GLY A 23 4.82 4.21 -6.98
CA GLY A 23 5.14 3.72 -8.30
C GLY A 23 4.93 4.83 -9.33
N ALA A 24 5.67 4.76 -10.42
CA ALA A 24 5.46 5.60 -11.58
C ALA A 24 5.14 4.70 -12.78
N LEU A 25 4.26 5.19 -13.65
CA LEU A 25 3.87 4.51 -14.89
C LEU A 25 4.02 5.48 -16.05
N ASN A 26 4.38 4.94 -17.22
CA ASN A 26 4.41 5.71 -18.45
C ASN A 26 3.00 6.21 -18.78
N ARG A 27 2.92 7.40 -19.36
CA ARG A 27 1.68 8.12 -19.65
C ARG A 27 1.84 8.96 -20.91
N LEU A 28 0.73 9.38 -21.51
CA LEU A 28 0.77 10.38 -22.57
C LEU A 28 1.30 11.72 -22.01
N PRO A 29 2.14 12.45 -22.76
CA PRO A 29 2.69 13.74 -22.29
C PRO A 29 1.60 14.74 -21.88
N ALA A 30 0.49 14.77 -22.61
CA ALA A 30 -0.63 15.67 -22.41
C ALA A 30 -1.54 15.35 -21.21
N SER A 31 -1.34 14.22 -20.50
CA SER A 31 -2.20 13.82 -19.38
C SER A 31 -1.39 13.33 -18.19
N PHE A 32 -1.65 13.88 -17.00
CA PHE A 32 -1.01 13.47 -15.75
C PHE A 32 -2.01 12.85 -14.77
N PHE A 33 -1.98 11.52 -14.65
CA PHE A 33 -2.84 10.79 -13.72
C PHE A 33 -2.10 10.52 -12.41
N VAL A 34 -2.74 10.87 -11.29
CA VAL A 34 -2.27 10.57 -9.95
C VAL A 34 -3.37 9.83 -9.22
N SER A 35 -3.05 8.65 -8.70
CA SER A 35 -3.97 7.85 -7.88
C SER A 35 -3.39 7.68 -6.49
N ILE A 36 -4.23 7.83 -5.48
CA ILE A 36 -3.87 7.69 -4.07
C ILE A 36 -4.85 6.69 -3.45
N SER A 37 -4.33 5.70 -2.77
CA SER A 37 -5.11 4.73 -2.01
C SER A 37 -4.46 4.55 -0.64
N TYR A 38 -5.28 4.43 0.39
CA TYR A 38 -4.84 4.22 1.76
C TYR A 38 -5.27 2.84 2.24
N MET A 39 -4.45 2.23 3.11
CA MET A 39 -4.84 1.05 3.86
C MET A 39 -4.89 1.42 5.33
N CYS A 40 -5.97 1.00 6.00
CA CYS A 40 -6.17 1.28 7.40
C CYS A 40 -5.30 0.37 8.27
N TRP A 41 -5.40 0.56 9.58
CA TRP A 41 -4.72 -0.27 10.57
C TRP A 41 -5.03 -1.76 10.42
N ALA A 42 -6.25 -2.10 9.98
CA ALA A 42 -6.65 -3.47 9.68
C ALA A 42 -6.14 -3.92 8.29
N TYR A 43 -4.83 -3.91 8.09
CA TYR A 43 -4.18 -4.38 6.87
C TYR A 43 -4.32 -5.90 6.75
N ARG A 44 -5.33 -6.35 6.00
CA ARG A 44 -5.58 -7.77 5.71
C ARG A 44 -5.36 -8.02 4.23
N ARG A 45 -4.17 -8.49 3.88
CA ARG A 45 -3.80 -8.88 2.51
C ARG A 45 -3.08 -10.21 2.56
N GLN A 46 -3.64 -11.19 1.86
CA GLN A 46 -3.08 -12.52 1.71
C GLN A 46 -3.09 -12.89 0.23
N GLY A 47 -2.08 -13.64 -0.21
CA GLY A 47 -1.94 -14.05 -1.60
C GLY A 47 -1.04 -15.26 -1.67
N PHE A 48 -1.31 -16.13 -2.65
CA PHE A 48 -0.54 -17.33 -2.90
C PHE A 48 -0.49 -17.63 -4.40
N VAL A 49 0.47 -18.44 -4.79
CA VAL A 49 0.61 -18.97 -6.14
C VAL A 49 0.16 -20.43 -6.10
N LEU A 50 -0.72 -20.78 -7.04
CA LEU A 50 -1.13 -22.16 -7.30
C LEU A 50 -0.36 -22.71 -8.50
N ASP A 51 -0.07 -24.01 -8.48
CA ASP A 51 0.33 -24.73 -9.69
C ASP A 51 -0.87 -25.17 -10.54
N GLY A 52 -0.60 -25.76 -11.70
CA GLY A 52 -1.63 -26.30 -12.60
C GLY A 52 -2.43 -27.49 -12.03
N GLN A 53 -2.01 -28.05 -10.88
CA GLN A 53 -2.71 -29.12 -10.16
C GLN A 53 -3.48 -28.58 -8.95
N GLY A 54 -3.51 -27.26 -8.74
CA GLY A 54 -4.23 -26.62 -7.64
C GLY A 54 -3.51 -26.68 -6.28
N LYS A 55 -2.23 -27.05 -6.24
CA LYS A 55 -1.44 -27.02 -5.02
C LYS A 55 -0.82 -25.64 -4.80
N ILE A 56 -0.81 -25.20 -3.55
CA ILE A 56 -0.12 -23.95 -3.15
C ILE A 56 1.39 -24.17 -3.24
N VAL A 57 2.04 -23.44 -4.13
CA VAL A 57 3.50 -23.50 -4.31
C VAL A 57 4.24 -22.40 -3.56
N LYS A 58 3.58 -21.25 -3.31
CA LYS A 58 4.22 -20.11 -2.64
C LYS A 58 3.19 -19.16 -2.02
N TRP A 59 3.48 -18.64 -0.83
CA TRP A 59 2.77 -17.48 -0.23
C TRP A 59 3.46 -16.16 -0.63
N LEU A 60 2.69 -15.12 -0.96
CA LEU A 60 3.18 -13.88 -1.59
C LEU A 60 3.54 -12.77 -0.60
N TYR A 61 3.13 -12.87 0.66
CA TYR A 61 3.35 -11.87 1.71
C TYR A 61 3.91 -12.52 2.97
#